data_AF-A0A9D4WJQ9-F1
#
_entry.id   AF-A0A9D4WJQ9-F1
#
_cell.length_a   1.000
_cell.length_b   1.000
_cell.length_c   1.000
_cell.angle_alpha   90.00
_cell.angle_beta   90.00
_cell.angle_gamma   90.00
#
_symmetry.space_group_name_H-M   'P 1'
#
loop_
_entity.id
_entity.type
_entity.pdbx_description
1 polymer ?
#
loop_
_entity_poly.entity_id
_entity_poly.type
_entity_poly.pdbx_seq_one_letter_code
_entity_poly.pdbx_strand_id
1 'polypeptide(L)'
;MDDSDEEQQLQNERRSGSSSRAKRRTTVDRGREEEHNRLFNDYFSENPVYTDVQFQRRLRMHRHVFLRIVDALGNHDEYFQMRVDATGKMGLSPLQKCTSAIRMLAYGSPADLVDEYVRIGESTSIECLERFVKGVNVVFGTEFKQ
;
A
#
# COMPACT_ATOMS: atom_id res chain seq x y z
N MET A 1 57.05 -25.32 6.56
CA MET A 1 56.05 -24.34 6.10
C MET A 1 54.81 -24.67 6.91
N ASP A 2 54.36 -23.71 7.71
CA ASP A 2 53.44 -23.91 8.83
C ASP A 2 52.00 -23.69 8.35
N ASP A 3 51.12 -24.68 8.55
CA ASP A 3 49.70 -24.68 8.13
C ASP A 3 48.90 -23.50 8.74
N SER A 4 49.47 -22.85 9.78
CA SER A 4 48.95 -21.66 10.47
C SER A 4 48.81 -20.41 9.61
N ASP A 5 49.66 -20.25 8.59
CA ASP A 5 49.73 -19.01 7.79
C ASP A 5 48.67 -18.97 6.67
N GLU A 6 48.26 -20.13 6.14
CA GLU A 6 47.19 -20.23 5.12
C GLU A 6 45.80 -19.94 5.71
N GLU A 7 45.55 -20.35 6.96
CA GLU A 7 44.28 -20.07 7.65
C GLU A 7 44.08 -18.58 7.95
N GLN A 8 45.17 -17.86 8.26
CA GLN A 8 45.12 -16.41 8.49
C GLN A 8 44.84 -15.63 7.20
N GLN A 9 45.32 -16.12 6.07
CA GLN A 9 45.09 -15.49 4.76
C GLN A 9 43.63 -15.68 4.30
N LEU A 10 43.05 -16.87 4.52
CA LEU A 10 41.63 -17.17 4.27
C LEU A 10 40.68 -16.38 5.18
N GLN A 11 41.06 -16.09 6.43
CA GLN A 11 40.26 -15.27 7.33
C GLN A 11 40.28 -13.78 6.96
N ASN A 12 41.39 -13.27 6.43
CA ASN A 12 41.49 -11.89 5.96
C ASN A 12 40.68 -11.66 4.66
N GLU A 13 40.63 -12.62 3.75
CA GLU A 13 39.76 -12.53 2.55
C GLU A 13 38.27 -12.54 2.92
N ARG A 14 37.86 -13.37 3.89
CA ARG A 14 36.47 -13.41 4.41
C ARG A 14 36.03 -12.12 5.10
N ARG A 15 36.96 -11.33 5.64
CA ARG A 15 36.67 -10.03 6.27
C ARG A 15 36.55 -8.87 5.27
N SER A 16 37.00 -9.04 4.03
CA SER A 16 36.93 -7.99 2.99
C SER A 16 35.56 -7.88 2.29
N GLY A 17 34.63 -8.81 2.53
CA GLY A 17 33.42 -8.99 1.74
C GLY A 17 32.13 -8.32 2.25
N SER A 18 32.19 -7.34 3.16
CA SER A 18 30.97 -6.73 3.73
C SER A 18 30.97 -5.21 3.68
N SER A 19 31.09 -4.64 2.48
CA SER A 19 30.42 -3.38 2.20
C SER A 19 29.05 -3.74 1.60
N SER A 20 28.07 -3.97 2.45
CA SER A 20 26.66 -4.10 2.06
C SER A 20 26.21 -2.75 1.51
N ARG A 21 26.55 -2.49 0.24
CA ARG A 21 26.13 -1.32 -0.51
C ARG A 21 24.61 -1.38 -0.55
N ALA A 22 23.96 -0.56 0.28
CA ALA A 22 22.51 -0.49 0.37
C ALA A 22 21.95 -0.44 -1.06
N LYS A 23 21.34 -1.56 -1.50
CA LYS A 23 20.80 -1.68 -2.85
C LYS A 23 19.79 -0.55 -2.97
N ARG A 24 20.10 0.48 -3.79
CA ARG A 24 19.17 1.57 -4.04
C ARG A 24 17.86 0.95 -4.50
N ARG A 25 16.82 1.14 -3.70
CA ARG A 25 15.48 0.68 -4.03
C ARG A 25 15.07 1.37 -5.32
N THR A 26 14.84 0.60 -6.37
CA THR A 26 14.34 1.12 -7.65
C THR A 26 12.85 1.37 -7.51
N THR A 27 12.45 2.64 -7.61
CA THR A 27 11.04 3.02 -7.68
C THR A 27 10.56 2.84 -9.12
N VAL A 28 9.75 1.82 -9.35
CA VAL A 28 9.07 1.60 -10.64
C VAL A 28 7.89 2.56 -10.74
N ASP A 29 7.80 3.30 -11.84
CA ASP A 29 6.62 4.09 -12.16
C ASP A 29 5.48 3.15 -12.57
N ARG A 30 4.39 3.20 -11.82
CA ARG A 30 3.25 2.30 -11.97
C ARG A 30 2.00 3.02 -12.51
N GLY A 31 2.12 4.29 -12.94
CA GLY A 31 1.00 5.05 -13.48
C GLY A 31 -0.06 5.39 -12.42
N ARG A 32 0.37 5.97 -11.29
CA ARG A 32 -0.49 6.23 -10.12
C ARG A 32 -1.74 7.05 -10.44
N GLU A 33 -1.60 8.06 -11.30
CA GLU A 33 -2.67 8.98 -11.67
C GLU A 33 -3.67 8.34 -12.63
N GLU A 34 -3.18 7.61 -13.63
CA GLU A 34 -4.03 6.82 -14.54
C GLU A 34 -4.88 5.82 -13.76
N GLU A 35 -4.29 5.18 -12.76
CA GLU A 35 -5.00 4.22 -11.92
C GLU A 35 -6.00 4.88 -10.98
N HIS A 36 -5.72 6.08 -10.47
CA HIS A 36 -6.71 6.86 -9.75
C HIS A 36 -7.93 7.14 -10.63
N ASN A 37 -7.71 7.60 -11.86
CA ASN A 37 -8.78 7.91 -12.81
C ASN A 37 -9.59 6.66 -13.17
N ARG A 38 -8.91 5.52 -13.39
CA ARG A 38 -9.59 4.25 -13.66
C ARG A 38 -10.47 3.83 -12.48
N LEU A 39 -9.92 3.80 -11.27
CA LEU A 39 -10.66 3.46 -10.05
C LEU A 39 -11.87 4.38 -9.84
N PHE A 40 -11.69 5.68 -10.08
CA PHE A 40 -12.76 6.67 -9.98
C PHE A 40 -13.88 6.40 -10.98
N ASN A 41 -13.54 6.21 -12.26
CA ASN A 41 -14.50 5.93 -13.32
C ASN A 41 -15.22 4.59 -13.17
N ASP A 42 -14.56 3.60 -12.57
CA ASP A 42 -15.14 2.28 -12.35
C ASP A 42 -16.25 2.28 -11.30
N TYR A 43 -16.17 3.14 -10.28
CA TYR A 43 -17.03 3.03 -9.07
C TYR A 43 -17.68 4.33 -8.57
N PHE A 44 -17.06 5.48 -8.83
CA PHE A 44 -17.38 6.74 -8.14
C PHE A 44 -17.81 7.88 -9.07
N SER A 45 -17.62 7.73 -10.39
CA SER A 45 -18.12 8.69 -11.37
C SER A 45 -19.65 8.75 -11.36
N GLU A 46 -20.21 9.76 -12.03
CA GLU A 46 -21.65 9.92 -12.20
C GLU A 46 -22.30 8.71 -12.92
N ASN A 47 -21.57 8.15 -13.89
CA ASN A 47 -21.97 6.96 -14.64
C ASN A 47 -20.88 5.88 -14.49
N PRO A 48 -20.85 5.14 -13.36
CA PRO A 48 -19.78 4.19 -13.08
C PRO A 48 -19.93 2.93 -13.94
N VAL A 49 -18.79 2.30 -14.26
CA VAL A 49 -18.77 1.01 -14.98
C VAL A 49 -19.45 -0.09 -14.16
N TYR A 50 -19.26 -0.07 -12.83
CA TYR A 50 -19.84 -1.05 -11.93
C TYR A 50 -21.02 -0.47 -11.15
N THR A 51 -22.09 -1.27 -11.10
CA THR A 51 -23.27 -1.02 -10.27
C THR A 51 -22.94 -1.11 -8.77
N ASP A 52 -23.81 -0.54 -7.93
CA ASP A 52 -23.66 -0.62 -6.46
C ASP A 52 -23.61 -2.07 -5.94
N VAL A 53 -24.33 -3.00 -6.57
CA VAL A 53 -24.28 -4.44 -6.21
C VAL A 53 -22.90 -5.03 -6.52
N GLN A 54 -22.31 -4.66 -7.65
CA GLN A 54 -20.96 -5.09 -8.01
C GLN A 54 -19.91 -4.44 -7.12
N PHE A 55 -20.08 -3.15 -6.78
CA PHE A 55 -19.25 -2.46 -5.80
C PHE A 55 -19.23 -3.23 -4.47
N GLN A 56 -20.41 -3.54 -3.93
CA GLN A 56 -20.52 -4.24 -2.65
C GLN A 56 -19.91 -5.65 -2.71
N ARG A 57 -20.07 -6.38 -3.81
CA ARG A 57 -19.43 -7.70 -3.97
C ARG A 57 -17.90 -7.60 -3.98
N ARG A 58 -17.36 -6.51 -4.56
CA ARG A 58 -15.91 -6.31 -4.74
C ARG A 58 -15.22 -5.73 -3.51
N LEU A 59 -15.85 -4.79 -2.82
CA LEU A 59 -15.30 -4.10 -1.64
C LEU A 59 -15.93 -4.53 -0.33
N ARG A 60 -16.88 -5.47 -0.36
CA ARG A 60 -17.57 -6.06 0.80
C ARG A 60 -18.34 -5.06 1.68
N MET A 61 -18.60 -3.85 1.17
CA MET A 61 -19.36 -2.81 1.86
C MET A 61 -20.08 -1.90 0.87
N HIS A 62 -21.08 -1.17 1.35
CA HIS A 62 -21.77 -0.16 0.54
C HIS A 62 -20.87 1.05 0.26
N ARG A 63 -21.08 1.69 -0.89
CA ARG A 63 -20.27 2.83 -1.36
C ARG A 63 -20.22 3.99 -0.36
N HIS A 64 -21.35 4.32 0.27
CA HIS A 64 -21.39 5.40 1.26
C HIS A 64 -20.56 5.09 2.51
N VAL A 65 -20.51 3.83 2.96
CA VAL A 65 -19.68 3.40 4.09
C VAL A 65 -18.20 3.53 3.72
N PHE A 66 -17.83 3.08 2.52
CA PHE A 66 -16.47 3.21 2.00
C PHE A 66 -16.04 4.68 1.98
N LEU A 67 -16.87 5.58 1.44
CA LEU A 67 -16.56 7.02 1.38
C LEU A 67 -16.44 7.64 2.77
N ARG A 68 -17.30 7.26 3.72
CA ARG A 68 -17.20 7.70 5.14
C ARG A 68 -15.86 7.27 5.76
N ILE A 69 -15.40 6.05 5.49
CA ILE A 69 -14.10 5.57 5.98
C ILE A 69 -12.96 6.36 5.34
N VAL A 70 -13.00 6.58 4.03
CA VAL A 70 -11.98 7.32 3.30
C VAL A 70 -11.84 8.75 3.84
N ASP A 71 -12.96 9.44 4.02
CA ASP A 71 -12.98 10.80 4.57
C ASP A 71 -12.45 10.83 6.00
N ALA A 72 -12.94 9.95 6.87
CA ALA A 72 -12.52 9.92 8.26
C ALA A 72 -11.03 9.58 8.42
N LEU A 73 -10.49 8.66 7.59
CA LEU A 73 -9.06 8.35 7.59
C LEU A 73 -8.21 9.50 7.02
N GLY A 74 -8.70 10.19 5.98
CA GLY A 74 -8.04 11.38 5.43
C GLY A 74 -7.93 12.53 6.44
N ASN A 75 -8.89 12.63 7.35
CA ASN A 75 -8.88 13.59 8.45
C ASN A 75 -8.04 13.12 9.66
N HIS A 76 -7.85 11.80 9.82
CA HIS A 76 -7.16 11.21 10.97
C HIS A 76 -5.65 11.05 10.78
N ASP A 77 -5.20 10.62 9.60
CA ASP A 77 -3.78 10.35 9.31
C ASP A 77 -3.38 11.01 7.98
N GLU A 78 -2.37 11.88 8.03
CA GLU A 78 -1.79 12.56 6.86
C GLU A 78 -1.37 11.58 5.76
N TYR A 79 -1.06 10.34 6.11
CA TYR A 79 -0.76 9.30 5.13
C TYR A 79 -1.91 9.04 4.18
N PHE A 80 -3.17 9.17 4.59
CA PHE A 80 -4.31 8.98 3.68
C PHE A 80 -4.54 10.21 2.80
N GLN A 81 -4.00 11.37 3.14
CA GLN A 81 -4.10 12.56 2.30
C GLN A 81 -3.30 12.40 1.00
N MET A 82 -3.83 12.99 -0.07
CA MET A 82 -3.11 13.08 -1.34
C MET A 82 -2.12 14.23 -1.25
N ARG A 83 -0.82 13.95 -1.41
CA ARG A 83 0.26 14.94 -1.29
C ARG A 83 1.21 14.82 -2.47
N VAL A 84 1.83 15.93 -2.83
CA VAL A 84 2.93 15.96 -3.80
C VAL A 84 4.19 15.45 -3.10
N ASP A 85 4.88 14.50 -3.71
CA ASP A 85 6.15 13.99 -3.18
C ASP A 85 7.30 14.98 -3.42
N ALA A 86 8.47 14.71 -2.82
CA ALA A 86 9.65 15.56 -2.95
C ALA A 86 10.16 15.69 -4.41
N THR A 87 9.67 14.86 -5.33
CA THR A 87 10.01 14.89 -6.77
C THR A 87 8.95 15.64 -7.59
N GLY A 88 7.92 16.21 -6.93
CA GLY A 88 6.84 16.93 -7.61
C GLY A 88 5.74 16.04 -8.17
N LYS A 89 5.75 14.73 -7.91
CA LYS A 89 4.71 13.81 -8.40
C LYS A 89 3.56 13.70 -7.40
N MET A 90 2.33 13.59 -7.90
CA MET A 90 1.17 13.31 -7.05
C MET A 90 1.30 11.92 -6.41
N GLY A 91 1.17 11.89 -5.09
CA GLY A 91 1.10 10.66 -4.31
C GLY A 91 -0.20 9.89 -4.55
N LEU A 92 -0.27 8.68 -4.01
CA LEU A 92 -1.48 7.85 -4.08
C LEU A 92 -2.65 8.56 -3.39
N SER A 93 -3.82 8.49 -4.02
CA SER A 93 -5.05 9.07 -3.47
C SER A 93 -5.57 8.26 -2.27
N PRO A 94 -6.35 8.89 -1.36
CA PRO A 94 -7.05 8.20 -0.28
C PRO A 94 -7.87 6.99 -0.79
N LEU A 95 -8.54 7.15 -1.93
CA LEU A 95 -9.35 6.10 -2.58
C LEU A 95 -8.51 4.86 -2.92
N GLN A 96 -7.33 5.05 -3.52
CA GLN A 96 -6.42 3.96 -3.87
C GLN A 96 -5.89 3.24 -2.63
N LYS A 97 -5.45 4.01 -1.62
CA LYS A 97 -4.92 3.46 -0.36
C LYS A 97 -5.96 2.61 0.37
N CYS A 98 -7.19 3.14 0.53
CA CYS A 98 -8.28 2.43 1.20
C CYS A 98 -8.75 1.23 0.37
N THR A 99 -8.83 1.35 -0.96
CA THR A 99 -9.22 0.25 -1.84
C THR A 99 -8.24 -0.92 -1.75
N SER A 100 -6.93 -0.62 -1.73
CA SER A 100 -5.88 -1.64 -1.56
C SER A 100 -6.06 -2.40 -0.24
N ALA A 101 -6.15 -1.67 0.88
CA ALA A 101 -6.34 -2.26 2.21
C ALA A 101 -7.63 -3.11 2.30
N ILE A 102 -8.77 -2.59 1.81
CA ILE A 102 -10.05 -3.30 1.87
C ILE A 102 -10.03 -4.55 0.99
N ARG A 103 -9.39 -4.51 -0.19
CA ARG A 103 -9.27 -5.71 -1.03
C ARG A 103 -8.41 -6.78 -0.37
N MET A 104 -7.30 -6.41 0.27
CA MET A 104 -6.49 -7.35 1.05
C MET A 104 -7.32 -8.03 2.14
N LEU A 105 -8.10 -7.24 2.90
CA LEU A 105 -8.98 -7.76 3.96
C LEU A 105 -10.13 -8.62 3.42
N ALA A 106 -10.76 -8.21 2.32
CA ALA A 106 -11.94 -8.86 1.75
C ALA A 106 -11.67 -10.23 1.14
N TYR A 107 -10.45 -10.44 0.64
CA TYR A 107 -10.09 -11.64 -0.11
C TYR A 107 -8.98 -12.45 0.56
N GLY A 108 -8.34 -11.92 1.62
CA GLY A 108 -7.14 -12.52 2.18
C GLY A 108 -5.99 -12.56 1.19
N SER A 109 -5.99 -11.66 0.19
CA SER A 109 -4.99 -11.66 -0.87
C SER A 109 -3.64 -11.19 -0.36
N PRO A 110 -2.54 -11.86 -0.73
CA PRO A 110 -1.20 -11.34 -0.48
C PRO A 110 -0.98 -10.01 -1.23
N ALA A 111 -0.10 -9.18 -0.68
CA ALA A 111 0.08 -7.77 -1.09
C ALA A 111 0.63 -7.61 -2.51
N ASP A 112 1.31 -8.62 -3.03
CA ASP A 112 1.84 -8.70 -4.39
C ASP A 112 0.73 -8.77 -5.45
N LEU A 113 -0.33 -9.55 -5.20
CA LEU A 113 -1.50 -9.65 -6.09
C LEU A 113 -2.33 -8.36 -6.15
N VAL A 114 -2.15 -7.45 -5.18
CA VAL A 114 -2.84 -6.16 -5.16
C VAL A 114 -2.25 -5.18 -6.17
N ASP A 115 -0.97 -5.36 -6.56
CA ASP A 115 -0.31 -4.56 -7.61
C ASP A 115 -1.04 -4.73 -8.96
N GLU A 116 -1.64 -5.89 -9.23
CA GLU A 116 -2.41 -6.12 -10.46
C GLU A 116 -3.67 -5.25 -10.55
N TYR A 117 -4.29 -4.94 -9.40
CA TYR A 117 -5.57 -4.22 -9.35
C TYR A 117 -5.45 -2.73 -9.10
N VAL A 118 -4.52 -2.31 -8.23
CA VAL A 118 -4.40 -0.91 -7.81
C VAL A 118 -3.04 -0.32 -8.21
N ARG A 119 -2.16 -1.13 -8.82
CA ARG A 119 -0.82 -0.72 -9.27
C ARG A 119 0.00 -0.07 -8.15
N ILE A 120 -0.14 -0.62 -6.95
CA ILE A 120 0.59 -0.23 -5.74
C ILE A 120 1.62 -1.31 -5.44
N GLY A 121 2.87 -0.90 -5.23
CA GLY A 121 3.93 -1.83 -4.84
C GLY A 121 3.66 -2.47 -3.48
N GLU A 122 4.04 -3.74 -3.34
CA GLU A 122 3.79 -4.59 -2.17
C GLU A 122 3.97 -3.88 -0.82
N SER A 123 5.12 -3.27 -0.55
CA SER A 123 5.37 -2.63 0.75
C SER A 123 4.41 -1.46 1.03
N THR A 124 3.97 -0.76 -0.02
CA THR A 124 2.99 0.33 0.12
C THR A 124 1.60 -0.24 0.37
N SER A 125 1.24 -1.38 -0.24
CA SER A 125 -0.01 -2.09 0.07
C SER A 125 -0.04 -2.57 1.53
N ILE A 126 1.08 -3.12 2.03
CA ILE A 126 1.22 -3.53 3.44
C ILE A 126 1.09 -2.31 4.37
N GLU A 127 1.80 -1.21 4.09
CA GLU A 127 1.69 0.00 4.90
C GLU A 127 0.27 0.60 4.89
N CYS A 128 -0.38 0.61 3.72
CA CYS A 128 -1.79 1.01 3.59
C CYS A 128 -2.67 0.17 4.51
N LEU A 129 -2.51 -1.16 4.49
CA LEU A 129 -3.29 -2.08 5.31
C LEU A 129 -3.08 -1.82 6.81
N GLU A 130 -1.82 -1.69 7.26
CA GLU A 130 -1.52 -1.46 8.67
C GLU A 130 -2.11 -0.15 9.19
N ARG A 131 -1.91 0.94 8.45
CA ARG A 131 -2.45 2.26 8.81
C ARG A 131 -3.96 2.29 8.73
N PHE A 132 -4.55 1.61 7.74
CA PHE A 132 -5.99 1.49 7.60
C PHE A 132 -6.61 0.80 8.82
N VAL A 133 -6.11 -0.37 9.21
CA VAL A 133 -6.67 -1.12 10.36
C VAL A 133 -6.52 -0.33 11.66
N LYS A 134 -5.35 0.28 11.89
CA LYS A 134 -5.12 1.14 13.06
C LYS A 134 -6.07 2.33 13.07
N GLY A 135 -6.16 3.06 11.96
CA GLY A 135 -7.00 4.24 11.83
C GLY A 135 -8.49 3.92 11.99
N VAL A 136 -8.98 2.85 11.36
CA VAL A 136 -10.37 2.41 11.51
C VAL A 136 -10.68 2.05 12.96
N ASN A 137 -9.78 1.35 13.65
CA ASN A 137 -9.97 1.00 15.06
C ASN A 137 -9.96 2.24 15.97
N VAL A 138 -9.14 3.25 15.67
CA VAL A 138 -9.13 4.50 16.46
C VAL A 138 -10.39 5.33 16.21
N VAL A 139 -10.78 5.49 14.95
CA VAL A 139 -11.88 6.36 14.53
C VAL A 139 -13.24 5.72 14.86
N PHE A 140 -13.40 4.42 14.64
CA PHE A 140 -14.69 3.73 14.76
C PHE A 140 -14.73 2.68 15.88
N GLY A 141 -13.62 2.41 16.57
CA GLY A 141 -13.57 1.31 17.56
C GLY A 141 -14.47 1.51 18.78
N THR A 142 -14.91 2.73 19.07
CA THR A 142 -15.92 3.01 20.11
C THR A 142 -17.34 2.70 19.64
N GLU A 143 -17.63 2.75 18.34
CA GLU A 143 -18.95 2.42 17.78
C GLU A 143 -19.26 0.91 17.87
N PHE A 144 -18.22 0.07 17.88
CA PHE A 144 -18.32 -1.39 17.90
C PHE A 144 -18.16 -2.03 19.28
N LYS A 145 -17.72 -1.27 20.29
CA LYS A 145 -17.68 -1.71 21.69
C LYS A 145 -19.03 -1.43 22.35
N GLN A 146 -20.05 -2.19 21.96
CA GLN A 146 -21.31 -2.32 22.70
C GLN A 146 -21.32 -3.63 23.48
#